data_AF-A0A4P2Q6E7-F1
#
_entry.id   AF-A0A4P2Q6E7-F1
#
_cell.length_a   1.000
_cell.length_b   1.000
_cell.length_c   1.000
_cell.angle_alpha   90.00
_cell.angle_beta   90.00
_cell.angle_gamma   90.00
#
_symmetry.space_group_name_H-M   'P 1'
#
loop_
_entity.id
_entity.type
_entity.pdbx_description
1 polymer ?
#
loop_
_entity_poly.entity_id
_entity_poly.type
_entity_poly.pdbx_seq_one_letter_code
_entity_poly.pdbx_strand_id
1 'polypeptide(L)'
;MGFWPFGGRERADVESASRIVTAPTRGYAVRGKLTLYFKEPQTQASADRAAERCVQIAEGLLREIVDQEQLRGREAELASAIAARAPQGVAALRAVELTLLRALVDRGSSPRRSAPTLASPLGAEAARGGAGARGSASDLSPGSAGRTTGAPPASPRAGAYGAQLSGALLGVAQRAPSSASPPLSVRSPPSSGASRLRGAGAGNARASSPSLVGSPPAVVATALAPLLRDAATRLLLGCLRAHDLIIVRRVAIDAGAIEHLVALRPVSEAPPGELEASRAAELSRWHTALGSPVLSQLRAESCAISAQKASAALRAAQITPGVAAEMVDALCRTAFPGLALSSAQIARYAEHDLCEHAAEGVARILRHPNSKQLRVALGPLLEAVERDMEAISRIAKTSLGGAP
;
A
#
# COMPACT_ATOMS: atom_id res chain seq x y z
N MET A 1 -43.44 1.21 -25.34
CA MET A 1 -43.75 1.25 -23.89
C MET A 1 -43.30 -0.08 -23.27
N GLY A 2 -41.99 -0.28 -23.11
CA GLY A 2 -41.41 -1.52 -22.56
C GLY A 2 -41.22 -1.39 -21.06
N PHE A 3 -42.01 -2.14 -20.31
CA PHE A 3 -42.08 -2.20 -18.85
C PHE A 3 -40.85 -2.98 -18.34
N TRP A 4 -39.94 -2.33 -17.60
CA TRP A 4 -38.79 -2.99 -16.95
C TRP A 4 -39.20 -3.50 -15.55
N PRO A 5 -39.12 -4.81 -15.26
CA PRO A 5 -39.50 -5.36 -13.97
C PRO A 5 -38.27 -5.43 -13.04
N PHE A 6 -37.91 -4.32 -12.40
CA PHE A 6 -37.05 -4.38 -11.20
C PHE A 6 -37.92 -4.39 -9.95
N GLY A 7 -38.73 -5.45 -9.82
CA GLY A 7 -39.50 -5.78 -8.64
C GLY A 7 -38.99 -7.08 -8.04
N GLY A 8 -38.02 -6.99 -7.14
CA GLY A 8 -37.46 -8.13 -6.41
C GLY A 8 -36.14 -7.77 -5.71
N ARG A 9 -36.25 -7.19 -4.51
CA ARG A 9 -35.10 -6.84 -3.66
C ARG A 9 -34.32 -8.10 -3.23
N GLU A 10 -33.00 -7.91 -3.17
CA GLU A 10 -31.95 -8.70 -2.49
C GLU A 10 -31.53 -10.06 -3.06
N ARG A 11 -30.38 -10.05 -3.76
CA ARG A 11 -29.17 -10.85 -3.45
C ARG A 11 -27.95 -10.15 -4.07
N ALA A 12 -27.51 -9.06 -3.44
CA ALA A 12 -26.12 -8.65 -3.61
C ALA A 12 -25.31 -9.57 -2.69
N ASP A 13 -25.00 -10.75 -3.21
CA ASP A 13 -24.17 -11.71 -2.51
C ASP A 13 -22.73 -11.20 -2.59
N VAL A 14 -22.14 -10.90 -1.43
CA VAL A 14 -20.80 -10.36 -1.29
C VAL A 14 -19.88 -11.41 -0.67
N GLU A 15 -18.68 -11.53 -1.23
CA GLU A 15 -17.65 -12.45 -0.76
C GLU A 15 -16.72 -11.81 0.29
N SER A 16 -16.81 -10.50 0.46
CA SER A 16 -16.01 -9.77 1.45
C SER A 16 -16.72 -8.54 2.00
N ALA A 17 -16.36 -8.15 3.21
CA ALA A 17 -16.80 -6.91 3.85
C ALA A 17 -15.60 -6.22 4.50
N SER A 18 -15.56 -4.88 4.46
CA SER A 18 -14.48 -4.10 5.06
C SER A 18 -15.03 -3.02 5.99
N ARG A 19 -14.42 -2.85 7.16
CA ARG A 19 -14.76 -1.79 8.12
C ARG A 19 -13.51 -1.15 8.69
N ILE A 20 -13.63 0.11 9.08
CA ILE A 20 -12.58 0.83 9.80
C ILE A 20 -12.74 0.54 11.28
N VAL A 21 -11.67 0.10 11.92
CA VAL A 21 -11.57 -0.10 13.37
C VAL A 21 -10.88 1.13 13.95
N THR A 22 -11.42 1.72 15.01
CA THR A 22 -10.74 2.79 15.75
C THR A 22 -10.81 2.46 17.24
N ALA A 23 -9.66 2.23 17.85
CA ALA A 23 -9.57 1.83 19.25
C ALA A 23 -8.74 2.87 20.04
N PRO A 24 -9.29 3.44 21.13
CA PRO A 24 -8.48 4.25 22.03
C PRO A 24 -7.53 3.34 22.80
N THR A 25 -6.24 3.65 22.77
CA THR A 25 -5.18 3.01 23.57
C THR A 25 -4.60 4.02 24.56
N ARG A 26 -3.77 3.59 25.50
CA ARG A 26 -3.20 4.49 26.51
C ARG A 26 -2.27 5.52 25.84
N GLY A 27 -2.76 6.74 25.66
CA GLY A 27 -1.99 7.88 25.12
C GLY A 27 -2.08 8.08 23.60
N TYR A 28 -2.78 7.22 22.86
CA TYR A 28 -3.01 7.37 21.42
C TYR A 28 -4.24 6.60 20.95
N ALA A 29 -4.81 6.93 19.79
CA ALA A 29 -5.86 6.15 19.15
C ALA A 29 -5.28 5.34 17.99
N VAL A 30 -5.56 4.04 17.93
CA VAL A 30 -5.17 3.18 16.81
C VAL A 30 -6.31 3.15 15.81
N ARG A 31 -6.02 3.44 14.54
CA ARG A 31 -6.95 3.22 13.45
C ARG A 31 -6.49 2.03 12.62
N GLY A 32 -7.41 1.27 12.06
CA GLY A 32 -7.09 0.15 11.19
C GLY A 32 -8.20 -0.13 10.21
N LYS A 33 -7.91 -0.91 9.17
CA LYS A 33 -8.90 -1.47 8.27
C LYS A 33 -8.99 -2.97 8.53
N LEU A 34 -10.18 -3.44 8.88
CA LEU A 34 -10.52 -4.84 9.00
C LEU A 34 -11.25 -5.29 7.75
N THR A 35 -10.79 -6.36 7.12
CA THR A 35 -11.42 -6.98 5.95
C THR A 35 -11.72 -8.44 6.27
N LEU A 36 -12.98 -8.84 6.10
CA LEU A 36 -13.46 -10.19 6.23
C LEU A 36 -13.64 -10.79 4.85
N TYR A 37 -13.17 -12.03 4.66
CA TYR A 37 -13.44 -12.84 3.48
C TYR A 37 -14.28 -14.03 3.89
N PHE A 38 -15.45 -14.20 3.28
CA PHE A 38 -16.38 -15.29 3.60
C PHE A 38 -16.03 -16.55 2.78
N LYS A 39 -16.31 -17.74 3.32
CA LYS A 39 -16.18 -19.00 2.58
C LYS A 39 -17.27 -19.15 1.52
N GLU A 40 -18.45 -18.63 1.81
CA GLU A 40 -19.62 -18.63 0.94
C GLU A 40 -20.15 -17.21 0.79
N PRO A 41 -20.63 -16.80 -0.39
CA PRO A 41 -21.22 -15.48 -0.59
C PRO A 41 -22.33 -15.19 0.44
N GLN A 42 -22.31 -13.99 1.01
CA GLN A 42 -23.24 -13.56 2.05
C GLN A 42 -24.11 -12.42 1.55
N THR A 43 -25.32 -12.29 2.07
CA THR A 43 -26.08 -11.06 1.84
C THR A 43 -25.32 -9.86 2.43
N GLN A 44 -25.36 -8.71 1.75
CA GLN A 44 -24.72 -7.48 2.23
C GLN A 44 -25.03 -7.19 3.71
N ALA A 45 -26.28 -7.34 4.14
CA ALA A 45 -26.70 -7.13 5.53
C ALA A 45 -26.06 -8.13 6.52
N SER A 46 -25.89 -9.39 6.13
CA SER A 46 -25.20 -10.41 6.95
C SER A 46 -23.70 -10.09 7.06
N ALA A 47 -23.09 -9.74 5.94
CA ALA A 47 -21.67 -9.39 5.85
C ALA A 47 -21.34 -8.14 6.68
N ASP A 48 -22.19 -7.13 6.65
CA ASP A 48 -22.05 -5.92 7.46
C ASP A 48 -22.17 -6.19 8.95
N ARG A 49 -23.17 -6.97 9.38
CA ARG A 49 -23.31 -7.39 10.80
C ARG A 49 -22.12 -8.22 11.28
N ALA A 50 -21.57 -9.08 10.42
CA ALA A 50 -20.36 -9.83 10.72
C ALA A 50 -19.15 -8.89 10.91
N ALA A 51 -18.96 -7.93 10.00
CA ALA A 51 -17.89 -6.95 10.08
C ALA A 51 -17.98 -6.08 11.33
N GLU A 52 -19.17 -5.59 11.70
CA GLU A 52 -19.39 -4.80 12.91
C GLU A 52 -19.04 -5.58 14.20
N ARG A 53 -19.42 -6.86 14.28
CA ARG A 53 -19.07 -7.71 15.43
C ARG A 53 -17.56 -7.95 15.52
N CYS A 54 -16.91 -8.23 14.40
CA CYS A 54 -15.45 -8.40 14.38
C CYS A 54 -14.70 -7.08 14.69
N VAL A 55 -15.26 -5.92 14.33
CA VAL A 55 -14.73 -4.60 14.75
C VAL A 55 -14.74 -4.47 16.26
N GLN A 56 -15.84 -4.81 16.94
CA GLN A 56 -15.92 -4.73 18.41
C GLN A 56 -14.86 -5.61 19.09
N ILE A 57 -14.61 -6.81 18.56
CA ILE A 57 -13.55 -7.71 19.05
C ILE A 57 -12.17 -7.10 18.80
N ALA A 58 -11.93 -6.57 17.60
CA ALA A 58 -10.68 -5.93 17.24
C ALA A 58 -10.40 -4.72 18.16
N GLU A 59 -11.40 -3.92 18.48
CA GLU A 59 -11.25 -2.81 19.42
C GLU A 59 -10.88 -3.28 20.83
N GLY A 60 -11.49 -4.35 21.32
CA GLY A 60 -11.15 -4.94 22.62
C GLY A 60 -9.68 -5.39 22.66
N LEU A 61 -9.25 -6.15 21.64
CA LEU A 61 -7.86 -6.61 21.51
C LEU A 61 -6.86 -5.45 21.41
N LEU A 62 -7.19 -4.40 20.66
CA LEU A 62 -6.31 -3.25 20.51
C LEU A 62 -6.18 -2.45 21.82
N ARG A 63 -7.24 -2.35 22.62
CA ARG A 63 -7.21 -1.68 23.94
C ARG A 63 -6.30 -2.39 24.95
N GLU A 64 -6.11 -3.71 24.81
CA GLU A 64 -5.22 -4.50 25.68
C GLU A 64 -3.74 -4.22 25.41
N ILE A 65 -3.39 -3.68 24.24
CA ILE A 65 -2.01 -3.41 23.85
C ILE A 65 -1.58 -2.04 24.39
N VAL A 66 -0.58 -2.05 25.28
CA VAL A 66 -0.13 -0.85 26.01
C VAL A 66 0.83 -0.01 25.17
N ASP A 67 1.64 -0.63 24.30
CA ASP A 67 2.74 0.02 23.61
C ASP A 67 2.60 -0.06 22.08
N GLN A 68 2.91 1.06 21.41
CA GLN A 68 2.81 1.20 19.97
C GLN A 68 3.82 0.30 19.24
N GLU A 69 5.00 0.07 19.83
CA GLU A 69 5.99 -0.81 19.24
C GLU A 69 5.51 -2.26 19.16
N GLN A 70 4.69 -2.69 20.12
CA GLN A 70 4.10 -4.03 20.13
C GLN A 70 3.05 -4.23 19.04
N LEU A 71 2.48 -3.16 18.47
CA LEU A 71 1.50 -3.29 17.38
C LEU A 71 2.15 -3.59 16.03
N ARG A 72 3.41 -3.20 15.83
CA ARG A 72 4.10 -3.37 14.53
C ARG A 72 4.44 -4.84 14.30
N GLY A 73 3.91 -5.42 13.23
CA GLY A 73 4.18 -6.80 12.85
C GLY A 73 3.28 -7.85 13.52
N ARG A 74 2.37 -7.44 14.43
CA ARG A 74 1.40 -8.33 15.09
C ARG A 74 0.04 -8.36 14.40
N GLU A 75 -0.09 -7.74 13.22
CA GLU A 75 -1.35 -7.67 12.49
C GLU A 75 -1.93 -9.06 12.16
N ALA A 76 -1.07 -10.00 11.76
CA ALA A 76 -1.48 -11.37 11.47
C ALA A 76 -1.95 -12.12 12.74
N GLU A 77 -1.28 -11.89 13.87
CA GLU A 77 -1.65 -12.49 15.15
C GLU A 77 -3.00 -11.94 15.66
N LEU A 78 -3.19 -10.62 15.55
CA LEU A 78 -4.46 -9.97 15.87
C LEU A 78 -5.59 -10.44 14.97
N ALA A 79 -5.34 -10.57 13.67
CA ALA A 79 -6.32 -11.12 12.73
C ALA A 79 -6.70 -12.57 13.09
N SER A 80 -5.73 -13.40 13.48
CA SER A 80 -5.98 -14.76 13.99
C SER A 80 -6.80 -14.76 15.28
N ALA A 81 -6.49 -13.85 16.22
CA ALA A 81 -7.23 -13.71 17.47
C ALA A 81 -8.69 -13.25 17.22
N ILE A 82 -8.91 -12.33 16.28
CA ILE A 82 -10.25 -11.90 15.86
C ILE A 82 -11.03 -13.07 15.25
N ALA A 83 -10.38 -13.86 14.38
CA ALA A 83 -11.01 -15.03 13.77
C ALA A 83 -11.37 -16.09 14.81
N ALA A 84 -10.48 -16.35 15.79
CA ALA A 84 -10.72 -17.32 16.86
C ALA A 84 -11.84 -16.89 17.84
N ARG A 85 -12.04 -15.58 18.03
CA ARG A 85 -13.08 -15.00 18.88
C ARG A 85 -14.35 -14.62 18.11
N ALA A 86 -14.43 -14.92 16.81
CA ALA A 86 -15.59 -14.57 16.00
C ALA A 86 -16.87 -15.18 16.62
N PRO A 87 -17.94 -14.39 16.81
CA PRO A 87 -19.10 -14.85 17.56
C PRO A 87 -19.83 -15.98 16.84
N GLN A 88 -20.42 -16.89 17.64
CA GLN A 88 -21.29 -17.93 17.13
C GLN A 88 -22.45 -17.28 16.35
N GLY A 89 -22.66 -17.70 15.10
CA GLY A 89 -23.64 -17.08 14.19
C GLY A 89 -23.09 -15.99 13.26
N VAL A 90 -21.77 -15.88 13.11
CA VAL A 90 -21.14 -15.27 11.92
C VAL A 90 -20.93 -16.35 10.86
N ALA A 91 -21.18 -16.02 9.59
CA ALA A 91 -20.90 -16.92 8.48
C ALA A 91 -19.43 -17.35 8.46
N ALA A 92 -19.16 -18.56 7.98
CA ALA A 92 -17.82 -19.12 8.02
C ALA A 92 -16.82 -18.21 7.25
N LEU A 93 -15.76 -17.79 7.94
CA LEU A 93 -14.73 -16.93 7.38
C LEU A 93 -13.64 -17.77 6.73
N ARG A 94 -13.20 -17.36 5.54
CA ARG A 94 -12.02 -17.90 4.84
C ARG A 94 -10.74 -17.24 5.37
N ALA A 95 -10.79 -15.93 5.55
CA ALA A 95 -9.67 -15.14 6.04
C ALA A 95 -10.17 -13.86 6.73
N VAL A 96 -9.35 -13.36 7.65
CA VAL A 96 -9.50 -12.05 8.28
C VAL A 96 -8.18 -11.32 8.06
N GLU A 97 -8.25 -10.09 7.57
CA GLU A 97 -7.10 -9.21 7.40
C GLU A 97 -7.29 -7.96 8.24
N LEU A 98 -6.30 -7.63 9.06
CA LEU A 98 -6.25 -6.36 9.78
C LEU A 98 -5.03 -5.59 9.29
N THR A 99 -5.23 -4.38 8.79
CA THR A 99 -4.15 -3.46 8.44
C THR A 99 -4.21 -2.27 9.38
N LEU A 100 -3.23 -2.15 10.28
CA LEU A 100 -3.17 -1.03 11.21
C LEU A 100 -2.65 0.22 10.49
N LEU A 101 -3.44 1.28 10.56
CA LEU A 101 -3.13 2.59 10.03
C LEU A 101 -2.74 3.47 11.23
N ARG A 102 -1.43 3.69 11.38
CA ARG A 102 -0.70 4.58 12.31
C ARG A 102 -1.52 5.30 13.41
N ALA A 103 -1.06 5.13 14.65
CA ALA A 103 -1.52 5.85 15.85
C ALA A 103 -1.80 7.34 15.60
N LEU A 104 -3.07 7.73 15.70
CA LEU A 104 -3.50 9.11 15.82
C LEU A 104 -3.16 9.57 17.25
N VAL A 105 -2.17 10.45 17.37
CA VAL A 105 -1.96 11.18 18.64
C VAL A 105 -3.16 12.10 18.81
N ASP A 106 -4.01 11.80 19.77
CA ASP A 106 -5.18 12.60 20.08
C ASP A 106 -4.70 13.89 20.76
N ARG A 107 -4.45 14.95 19.99
CA ARG A 107 -4.27 16.32 20.52
C ARG A 107 -5.63 16.87 20.92
N GLY A 108 -6.23 16.27 21.94
CA GLY A 108 -7.65 16.39 22.22
C GLY A 108 -8.03 16.66 23.67
N SER A 109 -7.12 17.06 24.56
CA SER A 109 -7.52 17.67 25.83
C SER A 109 -6.41 18.56 26.41
N SER A 110 -6.27 19.78 25.88
CA SER A 110 -5.61 20.86 26.62
C SER A 110 -6.69 21.83 27.11
N PRO A 111 -6.78 22.11 28.42
CA PRO A 111 -7.74 23.04 28.97
C PRO A 111 -7.41 24.46 28.47
N ARG A 112 -8.46 25.19 28.05
CA ARG A 112 -8.39 26.61 27.70
C ARG A 112 -7.65 27.39 28.79
N ARG A 113 -6.43 27.85 28.49
CA ARG A 113 -5.77 28.91 29.25
C ARG A 113 -5.97 30.22 28.49
N SER A 114 -6.95 30.99 28.93
CA SER A 114 -7.08 32.40 28.58
C SER A 114 -5.91 33.17 29.21
N ALA A 115 -5.24 34.00 28.43
CA ALA A 115 -4.50 35.17 28.88
C ALA A 115 -5.21 36.40 28.26
N PRO A 116 -4.90 37.66 28.61
CA PRO A 116 -3.89 38.17 29.55
C PRO A 116 -4.40 39.30 30.48
N THR A 117 -3.71 39.57 31.61
CA THR A 117 -3.68 40.93 32.18
C THR A 117 -2.33 41.20 32.85
N LEU A 118 -1.82 42.41 32.60
CA LEU A 118 -0.56 43.01 33.01
C LEU A 118 -0.31 43.02 34.54
N ALA A 119 0.95 42.83 34.94
CA ALA A 119 1.71 43.76 35.78
C ALA A 119 3.09 43.15 36.17
N SER A 120 4.17 43.83 35.76
CA SER A 120 5.44 43.87 36.51
C SER A 120 5.24 44.82 37.71
N PRO A 121 6.03 44.74 38.83
CA PRO A 121 7.48 44.92 38.75
C PRO A 121 8.37 44.31 39.85
N LEU A 122 9.69 44.48 39.61
CA LEU A 122 10.80 44.62 40.57
C LEU A 122 11.28 43.38 41.32
N GLY A 123 12.61 43.30 41.39
CA GLY A 123 13.39 42.19 41.93
C GLY A 123 13.81 42.38 43.37
N ALA A 124 14.43 41.33 43.92
CA ALA A 124 15.52 41.39 44.89
C ALA A 124 15.99 39.97 45.22
N GLU A 125 17.24 39.94 45.61
CA GLU A 125 18.16 38.86 45.85
C GLU A 125 17.94 38.14 47.20
N ALA A 126 18.57 36.97 47.33
CA ALA A 126 19.16 36.39 48.54
C ALA A 126 18.29 35.69 49.62
N ALA A 127 18.49 34.36 49.65
CA ALA A 127 19.06 33.57 50.76
C ALA A 127 18.19 33.03 51.92
N ARG A 128 18.59 31.79 52.31
CA ARG A 128 18.30 31.01 53.56
C ARG A 128 16.88 30.44 53.62
N GLY A 129 16.59 29.24 54.08
CA GLY A 129 17.26 28.16 54.84
C GLY A 129 16.07 27.32 55.36
N GLY A 130 16.02 26.00 55.22
CA GLY A 130 16.63 25.05 56.14
C GLY A 130 15.55 24.16 56.79
N ALA A 131 15.85 22.85 56.82
CA ALA A 131 15.37 21.78 57.73
C ALA A 131 13.86 21.42 57.76
N GLY A 132 13.44 20.15 57.86
CA GLY A 132 14.15 18.88 58.10
C GLY A 132 13.15 17.71 58.08
N ALA A 133 13.63 16.50 57.75
CA ALA A 133 13.70 15.31 58.63
C ALA A 133 12.35 14.54 58.73
N ARG A 134 12.18 13.21 58.70
CA ARG A 134 12.92 11.93 58.91
C ARG A 134 12.13 10.86 58.11
N GLY A 135 12.54 9.62 57.81
CA GLY A 135 13.67 8.77 58.17
C GLY A 135 13.47 7.35 57.56
N SER A 136 14.58 6.62 57.50
CA SER A 136 14.85 5.16 57.45
C SER A 136 13.71 4.17 57.75
N ALA A 137 13.75 2.88 57.41
CA ALA A 137 14.57 2.00 56.55
C ALA A 137 13.98 0.56 56.66
N SER A 138 14.47 -0.32 55.78
CA SER A 138 14.68 -1.77 55.98
C SER A 138 13.53 -2.77 55.77
N ASP A 139 13.72 -3.58 54.71
CA ASP A 139 13.73 -5.06 54.64
C ASP A 139 12.90 -5.89 55.63
N LEU A 140 12.18 -6.88 55.08
CA LEU A 140 12.49 -8.31 55.24
C LEU A 140 11.54 -9.18 54.39
N SER A 141 12.11 -10.20 53.73
CA SER A 141 11.38 -11.36 53.16
C SER A 141 10.83 -12.26 54.29
N PRO A 142 9.89 -13.18 54.00
CA PRO A 142 10.31 -14.54 53.64
C PRO A 142 9.37 -15.27 52.65
N GLY A 143 9.90 -16.33 52.02
CA GLY A 143 9.13 -17.26 51.19
C GLY A 143 8.52 -18.43 51.98
N SER A 144 7.65 -19.22 51.32
CA SER A 144 7.48 -20.67 51.52
C SER A 144 6.45 -21.25 50.54
N ALA A 145 6.60 -22.55 50.28
CA ALA A 145 6.06 -23.41 49.25
C ALA A 145 4.59 -23.90 49.41
N GLY A 146 4.08 -24.54 48.34
CA GLY A 146 2.93 -25.47 48.34
C GLY A 146 2.14 -25.42 47.03
N ARG A 147 2.41 -26.21 45.98
CA ARG A 147 2.07 -27.64 45.72
C ARG A 147 0.55 -27.93 45.69
N THR A 148 0.04 -28.38 44.53
CA THR A 148 -1.04 -29.39 44.24
C THR A 148 -1.66 -29.07 42.86
N THR A 149 -1.41 -29.83 41.78
CA THR A 149 -2.10 -31.06 41.30
C THR A 149 -3.61 -30.94 41.13
N GLY A 150 -4.10 -31.07 39.89
CA GLY A 150 -5.50 -31.43 39.61
C GLY A 150 -6.00 -31.05 38.21
N ALA A 151 -5.91 -32.00 37.27
CA ALA A 151 -6.73 -32.04 36.04
C ALA A 151 -7.74 -33.21 36.16
N PRO A 152 -8.57 -33.47 35.13
CA PRO A 152 -10.00 -33.15 34.98
C PRO A 152 -10.92 -34.37 35.28
N PRO A 153 -12.25 -34.27 35.06
CA PRO A 153 -12.83 -34.93 33.87
C PRO A 153 -14.03 -34.16 33.24
N ALA A 154 -14.17 -34.13 31.91
CA ALA A 154 -14.89 -35.05 31.02
C ALA A 154 -16.43 -34.84 30.96
N SER A 155 -16.93 -34.76 29.72
CA SER A 155 -18.31 -34.55 29.28
C SER A 155 -19.32 -35.61 29.78
N PRO A 156 -20.62 -35.43 29.51
CA PRO A 156 -21.15 -36.17 28.36
C PRO A 156 -22.15 -35.42 27.46
N ARG A 157 -22.04 -35.79 26.18
CA ARG A 157 -23.05 -36.06 25.15
C ARG A 157 -24.56 -36.04 25.52
N ALA A 158 -25.30 -35.50 24.54
CA ALA A 158 -26.46 -36.07 23.84
C ALA A 158 -27.90 -35.61 24.20
N GLY A 159 -28.70 -35.48 23.12
CA GLY A 159 -30.17 -35.35 23.12
C GLY A 159 -30.61 -33.98 22.60
N ALA A 160 -30.91 -33.76 21.31
CA ALA A 160 -32.06 -34.26 20.53
C ALA A 160 -33.41 -33.65 20.96
N TYR A 161 -34.25 -33.36 19.95
CA TYR A 161 -35.59 -32.72 19.97
C TYR A 161 -35.54 -31.18 20.12
N GLY A 162 -36.25 -30.37 19.35
CA GLY A 162 -37.31 -30.61 18.38
C GLY A 162 -38.13 -29.32 18.28
N ALA A 163 -38.54 -29.00 17.05
CA ALA A 163 -39.72 -28.25 16.65
C ALA A 163 -40.02 -26.85 17.24
N GLN A 164 -40.15 -25.90 16.30
CA GLN A 164 -41.27 -24.95 16.13
C GLN A 164 -41.73 -24.14 17.35
N LEU A 165 -41.80 -22.82 17.16
CA LEU A 165 -43.08 -22.10 17.17
C LEU A 165 -42.95 -20.74 16.50
N SER A 166 -43.93 -20.45 15.64
CA SER A 166 -44.22 -19.15 15.04
C SER A 166 -44.62 -18.13 16.10
N GLY A 167 -44.35 -16.85 15.82
CA GLY A 167 -44.90 -15.74 16.60
C GLY A 167 -44.70 -14.42 15.86
N ALA A 168 -45.68 -14.07 15.04
CA ALA A 168 -45.84 -12.73 14.47
C ALA A 168 -46.29 -11.74 15.56
N LEU A 169 -45.88 -10.47 15.46
CA LEU A 169 -46.76 -9.30 15.30
C LEU A 169 -46.14 -7.98 15.81
N LEU A 170 -46.47 -6.91 15.06
CA LEU A 170 -46.46 -5.47 15.40
C LEU A 170 -45.07 -4.81 15.45
N GLY A 171 -44.78 -3.72 14.74
CA GLY A 171 -45.69 -2.66 14.28
C GLY A 171 -45.30 -1.38 14.99
N VAL A 172 -44.27 -0.68 14.51
CA VAL A 172 -43.98 0.71 14.90
C VAL A 172 -43.52 1.48 13.67
N ALA A 173 -44.37 2.43 13.27
CA ALA A 173 -44.08 3.47 12.31
C ALA A 173 -43.00 4.41 12.87
N GLN A 174 -41.89 4.60 12.15
CA GLN A 174 -40.99 5.72 12.39
C GLN A 174 -40.39 6.24 11.08
N ARG A 175 -40.94 7.40 10.68
CA ARG A 175 -40.32 8.55 10.03
C ARG A 175 -39.16 8.31 9.06
N ALA A 176 -39.43 8.62 7.79
CA ALA A 176 -38.43 9.10 6.86
C ALA A 176 -37.67 10.31 7.43
N PRO A 177 -36.37 10.40 7.13
CA PRO A 177 -35.83 11.66 6.69
C PRO A 177 -35.07 11.51 5.37
N SER A 178 -35.50 12.32 4.40
CA SER A 178 -34.66 13.20 3.60
C SER A 178 -33.35 12.63 3.04
N SER A 179 -33.43 12.29 1.76
CA SER A 179 -32.35 12.45 0.78
C SER A 179 -31.61 13.78 0.98
N ALA A 180 -30.37 13.70 1.45
CA ALA A 180 -29.41 14.78 1.39
C ALA A 180 -28.04 14.20 1.04
N SER A 181 -27.63 14.33 -0.22
CA SER A 181 -26.22 14.38 -0.57
C SER A 181 -25.67 15.71 -0.04
N PRO A 182 -24.58 15.72 0.76
CA PRO A 182 -23.41 16.52 0.37
C PRO A 182 -22.08 16.06 1.04
N PRO A 183 -20.95 16.77 0.90
CA PRO A 183 -20.31 17.23 -0.33
C PRO A 183 -18.87 16.69 -0.47
N LEU A 184 -18.33 16.81 -1.69
CA LEU A 184 -16.89 16.98 -1.92
C LEU A 184 -16.40 18.18 -1.12
N SER A 185 -15.37 18.01 -0.29
CA SER A 185 -14.26 18.97 -0.13
C SER A 185 -13.23 18.49 0.89
N VAL A 186 -12.06 18.15 0.35
CA VAL A 186 -10.75 18.74 0.70
C VAL A 186 -10.61 19.25 2.13
N ARG A 187 -9.75 18.58 2.90
CA ARG A 187 -8.79 19.30 3.77
C ARG A 187 -7.61 18.44 4.17
N SER A 188 -6.53 18.61 3.43
CA SER A 188 -5.16 18.47 3.94
C SER A 188 -4.98 19.38 5.16
N PRO A 189 -4.20 18.95 6.16
CA PRO A 189 -3.50 19.93 7.00
C PRO A 189 -2.01 19.53 7.16
N PRO A 190 -1.17 20.45 7.67
CA PRO A 190 -0.02 20.98 6.98
C PRO A 190 1.27 20.21 7.27
N SER A 191 2.14 20.07 6.27
CA SER A 191 3.55 19.73 6.52
C SER A 191 4.37 21.00 6.48
N SER A 192 4.48 21.64 7.65
CA SER A 192 5.69 22.38 8.00
C SER A 192 6.57 21.42 8.78
N GLY A 193 7.68 21.01 8.19
CA GLY A 193 8.73 20.28 8.90
C GLY A 193 9.40 19.17 8.10
N ALA A 194 10.36 19.56 7.26
CA ALA A 194 11.42 18.72 6.70
C ALA A 194 11.01 17.61 5.71
N SER A 195 10.61 18.03 4.51
CA SER A 195 10.71 17.22 3.28
C SER A 195 12.15 16.75 3.06
N ARG A 196 12.47 15.53 3.50
CA ARG A 196 13.49 14.72 2.82
C ARG A 196 12.77 13.86 1.79
N LEU A 197 12.60 14.42 0.60
CA LEU A 197 12.33 13.70 -0.65
C LEU A 197 13.47 12.69 -0.85
N ARG A 198 13.33 11.48 -0.29
CA ARG A 198 14.22 10.36 -0.58
C ARG A 198 13.49 9.49 -1.60
N GLY A 199 13.75 9.75 -2.89
CA GLY A 199 13.19 9.00 -4.00
C GLY A 199 13.55 7.52 -3.88
N ALA A 200 12.52 6.66 -3.91
CA ALA A 200 12.68 5.24 -4.13
C ALA A 200 13.04 5.00 -5.60
N GLY A 201 14.33 5.11 -5.90
CA GLY A 201 14.92 4.93 -7.23
C GLY A 201 16.37 5.39 -7.20
N ALA A 202 17.30 4.45 -7.38
CA ALA A 202 18.77 4.62 -7.35
C ALA A 202 19.43 5.11 -6.04
N GLY A 203 18.72 5.81 -5.14
CA GLY A 203 19.31 6.39 -3.91
C GLY A 203 19.83 5.37 -2.89
N ASN A 204 19.21 4.18 -2.82
CA ASN A 204 19.60 3.12 -1.88
C ASN A 204 20.68 2.17 -2.42
N ALA A 205 20.99 2.20 -3.72
CA ALA A 205 22.03 1.33 -4.33
C ALA A 205 23.46 1.80 -4.00
N ARG A 206 23.61 3.00 -3.42
CA ARG A 206 24.91 3.62 -3.13
C ARG A 206 25.65 3.02 -1.94
N ALA A 207 25.01 2.18 -1.13
CA ALA A 207 25.59 1.73 0.14
C ALA A 207 26.52 0.52 0.05
N SER A 208 26.53 -0.25 -1.05
CA SER A 208 27.22 -1.56 -1.08
C SER A 208 27.84 -1.98 -2.42
N SER A 209 27.98 -1.07 -3.39
CA SER A 209 28.51 -1.46 -4.71
C SER A 209 30.05 -1.47 -4.70
N PRO A 210 30.73 -2.54 -5.14
CA PRO A 210 32.17 -2.51 -5.39
C PRO A 210 32.49 -1.39 -6.39
N SER A 211 33.67 -0.79 -6.29
CA SER A 211 34.08 0.29 -7.20
C SER A 211 34.00 -0.20 -8.65
N LEU A 212 33.00 0.27 -9.41
CA LEU A 212 32.82 -0.03 -10.84
C LEU A 212 33.72 0.84 -11.72
N VAL A 213 34.51 1.74 -11.14
CA VAL A 213 35.37 2.67 -11.87
C VAL A 213 36.41 1.90 -12.67
N GLY A 214 36.45 2.16 -13.99
CA GLY A 214 37.33 1.47 -14.93
C GLY A 214 36.86 0.08 -15.35
N SER A 215 35.67 -0.35 -14.93
CA SER A 215 35.12 -1.65 -15.32
C SER A 215 34.69 -1.66 -16.80
N PRO A 216 34.77 -2.81 -17.49
CA PRO A 216 34.25 -2.97 -18.84
C PRO A 216 32.74 -2.62 -18.93
N PRO A 217 32.25 -2.08 -20.07
CA PRO A 217 30.85 -1.68 -20.24
C PRO A 217 29.84 -2.80 -19.91
N ALA A 218 30.14 -4.04 -20.29
CA ALA A 218 29.31 -5.20 -19.97
C ALA A 218 29.19 -5.48 -18.46
N VAL A 219 30.25 -5.26 -17.68
CA VAL A 219 30.25 -5.45 -16.22
C VAL A 219 29.40 -4.37 -15.55
N VAL A 220 29.58 -3.11 -15.98
CA VAL A 220 28.76 -1.97 -15.52
C VAL A 220 27.29 -2.21 -15.85
N ALA A 221 26.98 -2.66 -17.06
CA ALA A 221 25.63 -3.00 -17.49
C ALA A 221 25.01 -4.11 -16.63
N THR A 222 25.77 -5.17 -16.32
CA THR A 222 25.31 -6.28 -15.47
C THR A 222 24.95 -5.79 -14.06
N ALA A 223 25.77 -4.91 -13.48
CA ALA A 223 25.51 -4.32 -12.16
C ALA A 223 24.28 -3.40 -12.14
N LEU A 224 23.96 -2.74 -13.26
CA LEU A 224 22.84 -1.82 -13.40
C LEU A 224 21.53 -2.49 -13.86
N ALA A 225 21.60 -3.73 -14.35
CA ALA A 225 20.44 -4.49 -14.85
C ALA A 225 19.27 -4.61 -13.85
N PRO A 226 19.48 -4.78 -12.52
CA PRO A 226 18.39 -4.78 -11.55
C PRO A 226 17.54 -3.50 -11.57
N LEU A 227 18.18 -2.33 -11.77
CA LEU A 227 17.47 -1.04 -11.84
C LEU A 227 16.61 -0.93 -13.10
N LEU A 228 17.12 -1.42 -14.24
CA LEU A 228 16.35 -1.47 -15.49
C LEU A 228 15.15 -2.42 -15.36
N ARG A 229 15.35 -3.58 -14.73
CA ARG A 229 14.27 -4.55 -14.46
C ARG A 229 13.16 -3.94 -13.59
N ASP A 230 13.53 -3.23 -12.54
CA ASP A 230 12.58 -2.55 -11.67
C ASP A 230 11.84 -1.43 -12.41
N ALA A 231 12.53 -0.63 -13.23
CA ALA A 231 11.89 0.43 -14.01
C ALA A 231 10.86 -0.13 -15.00
N ALA A 232 11.18 -1.22 -15.71
CA ALA A 232 10.25 -1.91 -16.61
C ALA A 232 9.06 -2.51 -15.86
N THR A 233 9.31 -3.13 -14.69
CA THR A 233 8.24 -3.68 -13.84
C THR A 233 7.33 -2.58 -13.31
N ARG A 234 7.90 -1.42 -12.95
CA ARG A 234 7.15 -0.25 -12.49
C ARG A 234 6.22 0.29 -13.57
N LEU A 235 6.74 0.37 -14.81
CA LEU A 235 5.95 0.76 -15.97
C LEU A 235 4.81 -0.24 -16.23
N LEU A 236 5.10 -1.55 -16.22
CA LEU A 236 4.10 -2.61 -16.38
C LEU A 236 2.97 -2.49 -15.36
N LEU A 237 3.30 -2.41 -14.07
CA LEU A 237 2.31 -2.24 -13.00
C LEU A 237 1.51 -0.94 -13.15
N GLY A 238 2.18 0.15 -13.56
CA GLY A 238 1.51 1.42 -13.86
C GLY A 238 0.49 1.29 -14.99
N CYS A 239 0.84 0.62 -16.09
CA CYS A 239 -0.07 0.32 -17.20
C CYS A 239 -1.28 -0.51 -16.73
N LEU A 240 -1.06 -1.53 -15.91
CA LEU A 240 -2.12 -2.38 -15.37
C LEU A 240 -3.06 -1.62 -14.42
N ARG A 241 -2.52 -0.75 -13.57
CA ARG A 241 -3.33 0.13 -12.71
C ARG A 241 -4.10 1.17 -13.52
N ALA A 242 -3.50 1.71 -14.58
CA ALA A 242 -4.17 2.63 -15.49
C ALA A 242 -5.33 1.93 -16.21
N HIS A 243 -5.13 0.68 -16.65
CA HIS A 243 -6.20 -0.18 -17.15
C HIS A 243 -7.33 -0.36 -16.14
N ASP A 244 -7.02 -0.70 -14.89
CA ASP A 244 -8.04 -0.83 -13.83
C ASP A 244 -8.86 0.45 -13.68
N LEU A 245 -8.19 1.59 -13.52
CA LEU A 245 -8.86 2.86 -13.26
C LEU A 245 -9.71 3.32 -14.46
N ILE A 246 -9.13 3.31 -15.65
CA ILE A 246 -9.77 3.86 -16.85
C ILE A 246 -10.83 2.91 -17.38
N ILE A 247 -10.54 1.61 -17.43
CA ILE A 247 -11.31 0.66 -18.23
C ILE A 247 -12.30 -0.08 -17.34
N VAL A 248 -11.80 -0.66 -16.25
CA VAL A 248 -12.63 -1.45 -15.33
C VAL A 248 -13.51 -0.52 -14.50
N ARG A 249 -12.94 0.53 -13.91
CA ARG A 249 -13.64 1.45 -13.02
C ARG A 249 -14.23 2.67 -13.72
N ARG A 250 -13.91 2.90 -15.00
CA ARG A 250 -14.42 4.03 -15.80
C ARG A 250 -14.15 5.40 -15.17
N VAL A 251 -13.01 5.53 -14.49
CA VAL A 251 -12.56 6.80 -13.90
C VAL A 251 -11.98 7.66 -15.02
N ALA A 252 -12.55 8.85 -15.22
CA ALA A 252 -11.98 9.84 -16.12
C ALA A 252 -10.66 10.37 -15.52
N ILE A 253 -9.54 10.08 -16.19
CA ILE A 253 -8.24 10.63 -15.82
C ILE A 253 -7.97 11.85 -16.69
N ASP A 254 -7.89 13.01 -16.04
CA ASP A 254 -7.39 14.26 -16.62
C ASP A 254 -6.06 14.65 -15.96
N ALA A 255 -5.42 15.70 -16.47
CA ALA A 255 -4.15 16.19 -15.92
C ALA A 255 -4.29 16.74 -14.49
N GLY A 256 -5.51 17.07 -14.04
CA GLY A 256 -5.82 17.56 -12.70
C GLY A 256 -6.00 16.45 -11.66
N ALA A 257 -6.18 15.20 -12.08
CA ALA A 257 -6.39 14.03 -11.23
C ALA A 257 -5.10 13.53 -10.55
N ILE A 258 -4.37 14.42 -9.87
CA ILE A 258 -3.05 14.17 -9.28
C ILE A 258 -3.06 12.95 -8.34
N GLU A 259 -4.10 12.80 -7.51
CA GLU A 259 -4.21 11.66 -6.58
C GLU A 259 -4.25 10.31 -7.32
N HIS A 260 -4.99 10.24 -8.43
CA HIS A 260 -5.07 9.03 -9.26
C HIS A 260 -3.73 8.77 -9.96
N LEU A 261 -3.10 9.81 -10.52
CA LEU A 261 -1.80 9.71 -11.18
C LEU A 261 -0.68 9.27 -10.22
N VAL A 262 -0.74 9.70 -8.96
CA VAL A 262 0.18 9.22 -7.90
C VAL A 262 -0.07 7.75 -7.58
N ALA A 263 -1.33 7.32 -7.50
CA ALA A 263 -1.68 5.92 -7.23
C ALA A 263 -1.22 4.94 -8.32
N LEU A 264 -1.08 5.42 -9.56
CA LEU A 264 -0.53 4.64 -10.66
C LEU A 264 0.93 4.24 -10.43
N ARG A 265 1.70 5.03 -9.67
CA ARG A 265 3.12 4.77 -9.43
C ARG A 265 3.31 3.70 -8.35
N PRO A 266 3.82 2.52 -8.68
CA PRO A 266 4.18 1.52 -7.67
C PRO A 266 5.35 2.03 -6.85
N VAL A 267 5.11 2.25 -5.55
CA VAL A 267 6.18 2.47 -4.57
C VAL A 267 6.65 1.11 -4.07
N SER A 268 7.95 0.89 -3.98
CA SER A 268 8.51 -0.29 -3.34
C SER A 268 9.72 0.08 -2.51
N GLU A 269 9.83 -0.57 -1.35
CA GLU A 269 10.98 -0.51 -0.45
C GLU A 269 11.91 -1.72 -0.68
N ALA A 270 11.58 -2.60 -1.62
CA ALA A 270 12.36 -3.78 -1.94
C ALA A 270 13.78 -3.41 -2.45
N PRO A 271 14.77 -4.28 -2.23
CA PRO A 271 16.08 -4.14 -2.86
C PRO A 271 16.00 -4.01 -4.40
N PRO A 272 17.00 -3.36 -5.04
CA PRO A 272 17.06 -3.28 -6.49
C PRO A 272 16.95 -4.65 -7.16
N GLY A 273 16.03 -4.79 -8.12
CA GLY A 273 15.75 -6.02 -8.85
C GLY A 273 14.69 -6.93 -8.22
N GLU A 274 14.23 -6.63 -7.01
CA GLU A 274 13.22 -7.40 -6.28
C GLU A 274 11.81 -6.79 -6.35
N LEU A 275 11.61 -5.72 -7.13
CA LEU A 275 10.29 -5.08 -7.26
C LEU A 275 9.23 -6.07 -7.74
N GLU A 276 9.56 -6.89 -8.75
CA GLU A 276 8.63 -7.87 -9.30
C GLU A 276 8.20 -8.91 -8.25
N ALA A 277 9.15 -9.45 -7.50
CA ALA A 277 8.88 -10.39 -6.40
C ALA A 277 7.99 -9.76 -5.32
N SER A 278 8.29 -8.52 -4.93
CA SER A 278 7.49 -7.75 -3.95
C SER A 278 6.04 -7.50 -4.41
N ARG A 279 5.77 -7.58 -5.72
CA ARG A 279 4.47 -7.36 -6.34
C ARG A 279 3.91 -8.61 -7.02
N ALA A 280 4.43 -9.79 -6.68
CA ALA A 280 4.01 -11.06 -7.27
C ALA A 280 2.50 -11.33 -7.10
N ALA A 281 1.92 -10.99 -5.95
CA ALA A 281 0.48 -11.13 -5.72
C ALA A 281 -0.35 -10.21 -6.63
N GLU A 282 0.12 -8.97 -6.87
CA GLU A 282 -0.55 -8.04 -7.78
C GLU A 282 -0.47 -8.55 -9.23
N LEU A 283 0.70 -9.00 -9.67
CA LEU A 283 0.90 -9.56 -11.00
C LEU A 283 0.12 -10.86 -11.22
N SER A 284 0.02 -11.71 -10.20
CA SER A 284 -0.77 -12.96 -10.26
C SER A 284 -2.26 -12.65 -10.47
N ARG A 285 -2.81 -11.65 -9.78
CA ARG A 285 -4.19 -11.20 -10.03
C ARG A 285 -4.40 -10.74 -11.47
N TRP A 286 -3.46 -9.96 -12.01
CA TRP A 286 -3.51 -9.51 -13.40
C TRP A 286 -3.36 -10.66 -14.39
N HIS A 287 -2.54 -11.65 -14.08
CA HIS A 287 -2.40 -12.86 -14.88
C HIS A 287 -3.72 -13.62 -14.96
N THR A 288 -4.43 -13.79 -13.85
CA THR A 288 -5.76 -14.42 -13.82
C THR A 288 -6.80 -13.60 -14.58
N ALA A 289 -6.75 -12.26 -14.49
CA ALA A 289 -7.75 -11.39 -15.10
C ALA A 289 -7.57 -11.22 -16.63
N LEU A 290 -6.33 -11.07 -17.11
CA LEU A 290 -6.03 -10.74 -18.52
C LEU A 290 -5.49 -11.94 -19.31
N GLY A 291 -5.01 -12.97 -18.62
CA GLY A 291 -4.35 -14.13 -19.21
C GLY A 291 -2.88 -13.91 -19.55
N SER A 292 -2.16 -15.02 -19.72
CA SER A 292 -0.72 -15.03 -20.05
C SER A 292 -0.35 -14.24 -21.32
N PRO A 293 -1.09 -14.37 -22.45
CA PRO A 293 -0.71 -13.70 -23.70
C PRO A 293 -0.67 -12.17 -23.55
N VAL A 294 -1.73 -11.57 -23.00
CA VAL A 294 -1.82 -10.12 -22.82
C VAL A 294 -0.74 -9.62 -21.87
N LEU A 295 -0.55 -10.30 -20.73
CA LEU A 295 0.46 -9.90 -19.75
C LEU A 295 1.89 -10.01 -20.32
N SER A 296 2.16 -11.05 -21.13
CA SER A 296 3.45 -11.22 -21.80
C SER A 296 3.74 -10.11 -22.82
N GLN A 297 2.73 -9.69 -23.58
CA GLN A 297 2.84 -8.60 -24.53
C GLN A 297 3.06 -7.26 -23.81
N LEU A 298 2.32 -6.98 -22.73
CA LEU A 298 2.52 -5.78 -21.93
C LEU A 298 3.90 -5.75 -21.27
N ARG A 299 4.42 -6.90 -20.82
CA ARG A 299 5.78 -7.00 -20.28
C ARG A 299 6.81 -6.67 -21.37
N ALA A 300 6.69 -7.28 -22.55
CA ALA A 300 7.59 -6.99 -23.67
C ALA A 300 7.55 -5.50 -24.08
N GLU A 301 6.35 -4.91 -24.14
CA GLU A 301 6.14 -3.48 -24.42
C GLU A 301 6.83 -2.59 -23.38
N SER A 302 6.64 -2.90 -22.09
CA SER A 302 7.24 -2.15 -20.98
C SER A 302 8.77 -2.26 -20.98
N CYS A 303 9.32 -3.44 -21.23
CA CYS A 303 10.75 -3.66 -21.34
C CYS A 303 11.37 -2.89 -22.51
N ALA A 304 10.72 -2.87 -23.68
CA ALA A 304 11.19 -2.14 -24.85
C ALA A 304 11.21 -0.62 -24.62
N ILE A 305 10.17 -0.07 -23.97
CA ILE A 305 10.11 1.36 -23.61
C ILE A 305 11.22 1.72 -22.61
N SER A 306 11.41 0.93 -21.56
CA SER A 306 12.48 1.17 -20.58
C SER A 306 13.87 1.05 -21.20
N ALA A 307 14.09 0.09 -22.10
CA ALA A 307 15.34 -0.05 -22.84
C ALA A 307 15.61 1.15 -23.77
N GLN A 308 14.56 1.68 -24.42
CA GLN A 308 14.70 2.90 -25.22
C GLN A 308 15.10 4.10 -24.35
N LYS A 309 14.46 4.27 -23.18
CA LYS A 309 14.80 5.37 -22.27
C LYS A 309 16.22 5.21 -21.72
N ALA A 310 16.67 3.98 -21.46
CA ALA A 310 18.06 3.71 -21.09
C ALA A 310 19.02 4.15 -22.21
N SER A 311 18.72 3.78 -23.46
CA SER A 311 19.52 4.18 -24.62
C SER A 311 19.59 5.70 -24.78
N ALA A 312 18.46 6.39 -24.67
CA ALA A 312 18.38 7.85 -24.72
C ALA A 312 19.19 8.51 -23.59
N ALA A 313 19.06 8.01 -22.35
CA ALA A 313 19.78 8.55 -21.20
C ALA A 313 21.30 8.35 -21.28
N LEU A 314 21.77 7.22 -21.82
CA LEU A 314 23.20 6.96 -22.04
C LEU A 314 23.77 7.89 -23.13
N ARG A 315 23.02 8.15 -24.20
CA ARG A 315 23.40 9.14 -25.23
C ARG A 315 23.43 10.56 -24.66
N ALA A 316 22.43 10.94 -23.86
CA ALA A 316 22.38 12.24 -23.20
C ALA A 316 23.54 12.44 -22.21
N ALA A 317 24.01 11.36 -21.58
CA ALA A 317 25.21 11.35 -20.75
C ALA A 317 26.53 11.41 -21.55
N GLN A 318 26.47 11.59 -22.88
CA GLN A 318 27.60 11.68 -23.80
C GLN A 318 28.51 10.45 -23.82
N ILE A 319 27.96 9.27 -23.51
CA ILE A 319 28.68 8.00 -23.68
C ILE A 319 28.80 7.72 -25.19
N THR A 320 29.99 7.34 -25.63
CA THR A 320 30.28 7.03 -27.03
C THR A 320 29.22 6.08 -27.61
N PRO A 321 28.65 6.35 -28.81
CA PRO A 321 27.51 5.59 -29.32
C PRO A 321 27.71 4.07 -29.37
N GLY A 322 28.91 3.60 -29.73
CA GLY A 322 29.24 2.17 -29.74
C GLY A 322 29.20 1.54 -28.34
N VAL A 323 29.75 2.24 -27.34
CA VAL A 323 29.72 1.81 -25.93
C VAL A 323 28.30 1.85 -25.40
N ALA A 324 27.53 2.89 -25.70
CA ALA A 324 26.14 3.00 -25.29
C ALA A 324 25.28 1.86 -25.86
N ALA A 325 25.48 1.49 -27.13
CA ALA A 325 24.79 0.36 -27.75
C ALA A 325 25.16 -0.98 -27.07
N GLU A 326 26.45 -1.25 -26.87
CA GLU A 326 26.92 -2.44 -26.15
C GLU A 326 26.33 -2.54 -24.74
N MET A 327 26.29 -1.42 -24.01
CA MET A 327 25.71 -1.35 -22.68
C MET A 327 24.21 -1.65 -22.68
N VAL A 328 23.44 -1.09 -23.63
CA VAL A 328 22.00 -1.36 -23.75
C VAL A 328 21.76 -2.84 -24.04
N ASP A 329 22.53 -3.45 -24.93
CA ASP A 329 22.42 -4.88 -25.24
C ASP A 329 22.77 -5.77 -24.04
N ALA A 330 23.84 -5.44 -23.31
CA ALA A 330 24.21 -6.15 -22.08
C ALA A 330 23.16 -5.97 -20.96
N LEU A 331 22.63 -4.75 -20.79
CA LEU A 331 21.56 -4.42 -19.86
C LEU A 331 20.32 -5.24 -20.16
N CYS A 332 19.84 -5.25 -21.40
CA CYS A 332 18.62 -5.95 -21.80
C CYS A 332 18.76 -7.47 -21.62
N ARG A 333 19.89 -8.06 -22.04
CA ARG A 333 20.15 -9.49 -21.86
C ARG A 333 20.13 -9.92 -20.40
N THR A 334 20.66 -9.09 -19.51
CA THR A 334 20.73 -9.38 -18.07
C THR A 334 19.42 -9.07 -17.35
N ALA A 335 18.78 -7.95 -17.68
CA ALA A 335 17.55 -7.50 -17.03
C ALA A 335 16.36 -8.37 -17.42
N PHE A 336 16.30 -8.85 -18.67
CA PHE A 336 15.14 -9.51 -19.26
C PHE A 336 15.49 -10.90 -19.85
N PRO A 337 15.92 -11.86 -19.01
CA PRO A 337 16.22 -13.20 -19.49
C PRO A 337 14.97 -13.82 -20.14
N GLY A 338 15.12 -14.31 -21.37
CA GLY A 338 14.02 -14.92 -22.14
C GLY A 338 13.19 -13.95 -22.99
N LEU A 339 13.45 -12.63 -22.92
CA LEU A 339 12.88 -11.65 -23.85
C LEU A 339 13.93 -11.23 -24.87
N ALA A 340 13.81 -11.73 -26.10
CA ALA A 340 14.65 -11.32 -27.21
C ALA A 340 14.17 -9.96 -27.76
N LEU A 341 14.54 -8.87 -27.05
CA LEU A 341 14.28 -7.51 -27.52
C LEU A 341 15.20 -7.19 -28.69
N SER A 342 14.64 -6.97 -29.87
CA SER A 342 15.41 -6.55 -31.04
C SER A 342 15.71 -5.05 -30.99
N SER A 343 16.82 -4.64 -31.61
CA SER A 343 17.15 -3.21 -31.77
C SER A 343 16.02 -2.44 -32.46
N ALA A 344 15.32 -3.05 -33.42
CA ALA A 344 14.15 -2.48 -34.09
C ALA A 344 12.97 -2.24 -33.13
N GLN A 345 12.71 -3.18 -32.20
CA GLN A 345 11.65 -3.04 -31.19
C GLN A 345 11.95 -1.93 -30.19
N ILE A 346 13.22 -1.64 -29.91
CA ILE A 346 13.64 -0.53 -29.06
C ILE A 346 13.59 0.79 -29.86
N ALA A 347 14.08 0.77 -31.10
CA ALA A 347 14.17 1.94 -31.97
C ALA A 347 12.80 2.52 -32.36
N ARG A 348 11.73 1.71 -32.40
CA ARG A 348 10.36 2.21 -32.68
C ARG A 348 9.87 3.30 -31.71
N TYR A 349 10.45 3.39 -30.52
CA TYR A 349 10.13 4.44 -29.54
C TYR A 349 11.10 5.62 -29.57
N ALA A 350 12.09 5.61 -30.46
CA ALA A 350 12.97 6.75 -30.68
C ALA A 350 12.30 7.85 -31.50
N GLU A 351 11.25 7.51 -32.26
CA GLU A 351 10.48 8.41 -33.11
C GLU A 351 9.33 9.05 -32.30
N HIS A 352 8.98 10.29 -32.65
CA HIS A 352 8.11 11.28 -31.99
C HIS A 352 7.04 10.81 -30.97
N ASP A 353 6.80 11.65 -29.95
CA ASP A 353 5.90 11.47 -28.78
C ASP A 353 5.81 10.02 -28.26
N LEU A 354 6.85 9.62 -27.51
CA LEU A 354 6.91 8.32 -26.83
C LEU A 354 5.67 8.04 -25.97
N CYS A 355 5.09 9.07 -25.34
CA CYS A 355 3.90 8.90 -24.52
C CYS A 355 2.69 8.49 -25.36
N GLU A 356 2.53 9.08 -26.55
CA GLU A 356 1.48 8.71 -27.50
C GLU A 356 1.68 7.27 -28.01
N HIS A 357 2.87 6.95 -28.51
CA HIS A 357 3.19 5.59 -28.99
C HIS A 357 3.03 4.52 -27.91
N ALA A 358 3.46 4.80 -26.67
CA ALA A 358 3.28 3.89 -25.55
C ALA A 358 1.80 3.71 -25.21
N ALA A 359 1.01 4.79 -25.21
CA ALA A 359 -0.41 4.73 -24.93
C ALA A 359 -1.19 3.95 -26.00
N GLU A 360 -0.85 4.13 -27.27
CA GLU A 360 -1.41 3.35 -28.37
C GLU A 360 -1.00 1.88 -28.29
N GLY A 361 0.26 1.61 -27.97
CA GLY A 361 0.78 0.26 -27.73
C GLY A 361 -0.01 -0.49 -26.67
N VAL A 362 -0.13 0.13 -25.51
CA VAL A 362 -0.87 -0.40 -24.37
C VAL A 362 -2.37 -0.52 -24.69
N ALA A 363 -2.97 0.48 -25.33
CA ALA A 363 -4.37 0.42 -25.74
C ALA A 363 -4.63 -0.75 -26.70
N ARG A 364 -3.76 -0.95 -27.69
CA ARG A 364 -3.87 -2.05 -28.67
C ARG A 364 -3.79 -3.41 -27.99
N ILE A 365 -2.82 -3.61 -27.09
CA ILE A 365 -2.64 -4.87 -26.36
C ILE A 365 -3.85 -5.15 -25.46
N LEU A 366 -4.37 -4.12 -24.79
CA LEU A 366 -5.55 -4.22 -23.93
C LEU A 366 -6.89 -4.18 -24.69
N ARG A 367 -6.87 -4.06 -26.02
CA ARG A 367 -8.05 -3.88 -26.89
C ARG A 367 -8.94 -2.70 -26.47
N HIS A 368 -8.30 -1.62 -26.02
CA HIS A 368 -8.97 -0.39 -25.60
C HIS A 368 -9.15 0.57 -26.78
N PRO A 369 -10.36 1.12 -27.00
CA PRO A 369 -10.64 1.96 -28.17
C PRO A 369 -10.06 3.38 -28.08
N ASN A 370 -9.60 3.83 -26.91
CA ASN A 370 -9.16 5.22 -26.71
C ASN A 370 -7.80 5.32 -25.99
N SER A 371 -6.75 5.69 -26.70
CA SER A 371 -5.41 5.88 -26.13
C SER A 371 -5.25 7.20 -25.37
N LYS A 372 -6.17 8.17 -25.50
CA LYS A 372 -5.99 9.54 -24.95
C LYS A 372 -5.89 9.55 -23.43
N GLN A 373 -6.76 8.83 -22.73
CA GLN A 373 -6.72 8.76 -21.26
C GLN A 373 -5.50 7.97 -20.77
N LEU A 374 -5.10 6.93 -21.51
CA LEU A 374 -3.85 6.20 -21.24
C LEU A 374 -2.64 7.11 -21.41
N ARG A 375 -2.61 7.98 -22.43
CA ARG A 375 -1.52 8.95 -22.63
C ARG A 375 -1.34 9.88 -21.43
N VAL A 376 -2.45 10.41 -20.90
CA VAL A 376 -2.43 11.24 -19.67
C VAL A 376 -1.94 10.45 -18.46
N ALA A 377 -2.42 9.21 -18.30
CA ALA A 377 -2.03 8.34 -17.19
C ALA A 377 -0.55 7.89 -17.25
N LEU A 378 -0.03 7.64 -18.45
CA LEU A 378 1.32 7.13 -18.67
C LEU A 378 2.39 8.23 -18.60
N GLY A 379 2.06 9.49 -18.87
CA GLY A 379 3.04 10.60 -18.84
C GLY A 379 3.88 10.62 -17.54
N PRO A 380 3.26 10.73 -16.35
CA PRO A 380 4.00 10.73 -15.08
C PRO A 380 4.78 9.42 -14.80
N LEU A 381 4.33 8.28 -15.33
CA LEU A 381 5.02 7.00 -15.22
C LEU A 381 6.29 6.99 -16.08
N LEU A 382 6.20 7.50 -17.31
CA LEU A 382 7.31 7.59 -18.24
C LEU A 382 8.36 8.59 -17.77
N GLU A 383 7.95 9.71 -17.18
CA GLU A 383 8.88 10.62 -16.49
C GLU A 383 9.56 9.97 -15.28
N ALA A 384 8.86 9.09 -14.56
CA ALA A 384 9.47 8.39 -13.42
C ALA A 384 10.57 7.44 -13.90
N VAL A 385 10.27 6.64 -14.93
CA VAL A 385 11.24 5.75 -15.59
C VAL A 385 12.42 6.54 -16.15
N GLU A 386 12.18 7.72 -16.73
CA GLU A 386 13.24 8.59 -17.24
C GLU A 386 14.21 9.03 -16.14
N ARG A 387 13.70 9.45 -14.98
CA ARG A 387 14.54 9.78 -13.81
C ARG A 387 15.36 8.57 -13.34
N ASP A 388 14.81 7.36 -13.40
CA ASP A 388 15.57 6.14 -13.12
C ASP A 388 16.70 5.93 -14.14
N MET A 389 16.41 6.12 -15.43
CA MET A 389 17.39 5.95 -16.51
C MET A 389 18.50 7.01 -16.47
N GLU A 390 18.19 8.25 -16.09
CA GLU A 390 19.20 9.27 -15.82
C GLU A 390 20.10 8.89 -14.65
N ALA A 391 19.57 8.22 -13.62
CA ALA A 391 20.39 7.74 -12.52
C ALA A 391 21.32 6.60 -12.97
N ILE A 392 20.81 5.67 -13.77
CA ILE A 392 21.60 4.62 -14.42
C ILE A 392 22.71 5.25 -15.28
N SER A 393 22.38 6.24 -16.12
CA SER A 393 23.37 6.87 -17.02
C SER A 393 24.44 7.65 -16.27
N ARG A 394 24.10 8.33 -15.17
CA ARG A 394 25.09 8.96 -14.28
C ARG A 394 26.06 7.93 -13.69
N ILE A 395 25.53 6.82 -13.14
CA ILE A 395 26.38 5.76 -12.57
C ILE A 395 27.27 5.15 -13.66
N ALA A 396 26.70 4.89 -14.84
CA ALA A 396 27.44 4.39 -16.00
C ALA A 396 28.58 5.34 -16.40
N LYS A 397 28.30 6.64 -16.58
CA LYS A 397 29.31 7.65 -16.94
C LYS A 397 30.46 7.67 -15.94
N THR A 398 30.14 7.67 -14.63
CA THR A 398 31.17 7.66 -13.58
C THR A 398 31.98 6.37 -13.55
N SER A 399 31.34 5.23 -13.83
CA SER A 399 32.00 3.91 -13.82
C SER A 399 32.93 3.74 -15.01
N LEU A 400 32.59 4.31 -16.17
CA LEU A 400 33.43 4.27 -17.38
C LEU A 400 34.61 5.25 -17.35
N GLY A 401 34.80 6.01 -16.26
CA GLY A 401 35.90 6.96 -16.13
C GLY A 401 35.67 8.30 -16.85
N GLY A 402 34.42 8.62 -17.22
CA GLY A 402 34.08 9.97 -17.68
C GLY A 402 34.20 10.96 -16.52
N ALA A 403 35.07 11.96 -16.65
CA ALA A 403 35.14 13.09 -15.71
C ALA A 403 33.73 13.73 -15.56
N PRO A 404 33.37 14.22 -14.34
CA PRO A 404 32.02 14.66 -14.01
C PRO A 404 31.43 15.66 -15.02
#